data_AF-A0AAE1GQH2-F1
#
_entry.id   AF-A0AAE1GQH2-F1
#
_cell.length_a   1.000
_cell.length_b   1.000
_cell.length_c   1.000
_cell.angle_alpha   90.00
_cell.angle_beta   90.00
_cell.angle_gamma   90.00
#
_symmetry.space_group_name_H-M   'P 1'
#
loop_
_entity.id
_entity.type
_entity.pdbx_description
1 polymer ?
#
loop_
_entity_poly.entity_id
_entity_poly.type
_entity_poly.pdbx_seq_one_letter_code
_entity_poly.pdbx_strand_id
1 'polypeptide(L)'
;MVEEGSLRRLSNLIYLDLGFGYLTEVPKEVSFLLQLQVLTLEYNQIKEVTLSQILPLVNLKWLLFVRNQIKEFPKLQFLTELTWLDLEANNIRSLPLNLLGTLSSACELWINDNPLNDVAAGTLLPLPNGSQIRTNTSVFVWARDEDERTQLLGGSGECTIRTKRIWISSRLR
;
A
#
# COMPACT_ATOMS: atom_id res chain seq x y z
N MET A 1 10.74 9.83 19.92
CA MET A 1 11.84 9.25 19.13
C MET A 1 12.08 7.84 19.62
N VAL A 2 12.18 6.86 18.72
CA VAL A 2 12.60 5.49 19.08
C VAL A 2 14.10 5.52 19.31
N GLU A 3 14.55 5.12 20.50
CA GLU A 3 15.98 5.09 20.82
C GLU A 3 16.71 4.00 20.03
N GLU A 4 17.94 4.29 19.60
CA GLU A 4 18.73 3.34 18.83
C GLU A 4 18.88 2.01 19.58
N GLY A 5 18.60 0.91 18.89
CA GLY A 5 18.70 -0.43 19.47
C GLY A 5 17.56 -0.87 20.39
N SER A 6 16.63 0.02 20.76
CA SER A 6 15.51 -0.30 21.67
C SER A 6 14.61 -1.44 21.19
N LEU A 7 14.43 -1.58 19.87
CA LEU A 7 13.59 -2.61 19.28
C LEU A 7 14.33 -3.92 18.95
N ARG A 8 15.68 -3.93 18.95
CA ARG A 8 16.47 -5.08 18.45
C ARG A 8 16.24 -6.38 19.22
N ARG A 9 15.85 -6.30 20.49
CA ARG A 9 15.64 -7.47 21.36
C ARG A 9 14.21 -7.99 21.31
N LEU A 10 13.31 -7.30 20.62
CA LEU A 10 11.88 -7.65 20.52
C LEU A 10 11.63 -8.57 19.33
N SER A 11 12.45 -9.61 19.14
CA SER A 11 12.42 -10.46 17.94
C SER A 11 11.10 -11.22 17.73
N ASN A 12 10.31 -11.38 18.79
CA ASN A 12 9.01 -12.06 18.78
C ASN A 12 7.83 -11.08 18.71
N LEU A 13 8.08 -9.79 18.49
CA LEU A 13 7.03 -8.80 18.44
C LEU A 13 6.16 -9.02 17.20
N ILE A 14 4.85 -9.13 17.41
CA ILE A 14 3.85 -9.36 16.36
C ILE A 14 3.17 -8.06 15.92
N TYR A 15 3.04 -7.12 16.86
CA TYR A 15 2.35 -5.84 16.66
C TYR A 15 3.24 -4.71 17.18
N LEU A 16 3.45 -3.70 16.34
CA LEU A 16 4.18 -2.50 16.69
C LEU A 16 3.39 -1.26 16.27
N ASP A 17 3.08 -0.43 17.25
CA ASP A 17 2.48 0.88 17.05
C ASP A 17 3.51 1.98 17.33
N LEU A 18 3.76 2.78 16.30
CA LEU A 18 4.63 3.95 16.30
C LEU A 18 3.87 5.21 15.85
N GLY A 19 2.53 5.21 15.97
CA GLY A 19 1.67 6.32 15.60
C GLY A 19 1.86 7.55 16.49
N PHE A 20 1.47 8.73 15.98
CA PHE A 20 1.51 10.01 16.69
C PHE A 20 2.90 10.41 17.23
N GLY A 21 3.97 9.86 16.65
CA GLY A 21 5.34 9.89 17.18
C GLY A 21 6.26 10.99 16.62
N TYR A 22 5.74 11.90 15.80
CA TYR A 22 6.50 12.91 15.04
C TYR A 22 7.67 12.32 14.24
N LEU A 23 7.58 11.04 13.87
CA LEU A 23 8.64 10.35 13.13
C LEU A 23 8.77 10.97 11.74
N THR A 24 10.00 11.24 11.32
CA THR A 24 10.31 11.73 9.96
C THR A 24 10.74 10.62 9.02
N GLU A 25 11.06 9.45 9.56
CA GLU A 25 11.44 8.22 8.85
C GLU A 25 10.99 6.99 9.65
N VAL A 26 10.92 5.83 8.99
CA VAL A 26 10.72 4.55 9.67
C VAL A 26 12.00 4.20 10.45
N PRO A 27 11.95 3.89 11.76
CA PRO A 27 13.14 3.52 12.51
C PRO A 27 13.82 2.30 11.89
N LYS A 28 15.14 2.35 11.69
CA LYS A 28 15.90 1.26 11.03
C LYS A 28 15.77 -0.06 11.78
N GLU A 29 15.57 0.00 13.08
CA GLU A 29 15.46 -1.15 13.96
C GLU A 29 14.20 -1.98 13.71
N VAL A 30 13.19 -1.40 13.07
CA VAL A 30 11.99 -2.12 12.63
C VAL A 30 12.38 -3.33 11.78
N SER A 31 13.44 -3.23 10.98
CA SER A 31 13.97 -4.33 10.14
C SER A 31 14.42 -5.58 10.91
N PHE A 32 14.62 -5.51 12.23
CA PHE A 32 14.97 -6.67 13.06
C PHE A 32 13.75 -7.46 13.57
N LEU A 33 12.54 -6.93 13.38
CA LEU A 33 11.29 -7.51 13.92
C LEU A 33 10.71 -8.55 12.96
N LEU A 34 11.43 -9.65 12.75
CA LEU A 34 11.12 -10.62 11.69
C LEU A 34 9.76 -11.33 11.85
N GLN A 35 9.19 -11.33 13.05
CA GLN A 35 7.87 -11.91 13.34
C GLN A 35 6.73 -10.89 13.24
N LEU A 36 7.02 -9.63 12.89
CA LEU A 36 6.04 -8.56 12.88
C LEU A 36 4.97 -8.81 11.81
N GLN A 37 3.71 -8.75 12.23
CA GLN A 37 2.53 -8.90 11.38
C GLN A 37 1.78 -7.58 11.20
N VAL A 38 1.88 -6.66 12.16
CA VAL A 38 1.21 -5.37 12.11
C VAL A 38 2.21 -4.27 12.46
N LEU A 39 2.33 -3.29 11.56
CA LEU A 39 3.10 -2.08 11.76
C LEU A 39 2.21 -0.87 11.46
N THR A 40 1.94 -0.05 12.48
CA THR A 40 1.27 1.24 12.31
C THR A 40 2.23 2.38 12.58
N LEU A 41 2.27 3.32 11.64
CA LEU A 41 3.11 4.52 11.62
C LEU A 41 2.23 5.74 11.33
N GLU A 42 0.95 5.68 11.68
CA GLU A 42 -0.05 6.69 11.37
C GLU A 42 0.22 8.02 12.09
N TYR A 43 -0.24 9.14 11.52
CA TYR A 43 -0.13 10.47 12.13
C TYR A 43 1.32 10.85 12.48
N ASN A 44 2.24 10.60 11.56
CA ASN A 44 3.65 10.99 11.67
C ASN A 44 4.02 12.02 10.58
N GLN A 45 5.31 12.31 10.44
CA GLN A 45 5.85 13.24 9.44
C GLN A 45 6.78 12.52 8.46
N ILE A 46 6.53 11.23 8.20
CA ILE A 46 7.39 10.39 7.37
C ILE A 46 7.33 10.89 5.93
N LYS A 47 8.50 11.21 5.37
CA LYS A 47 8.61 11.73 4.00
C LYS A 47 9.03 10.68 2.99
N GLU A 48 9.78 9.69 3.45
CA GLU A 48 10.37 8.64 2.64
C GLU A 48 10.33 7.32 3.39
N VAL A 49 10.13 6.24 2.64
CA VAL A 49 10.14 4.88 3.15
C VAL A 49 11.24 4.12 2.42
N THR A 50 12.30 3.76 3.14
CA THR A 50 13.42 3.03 2.53
C THR A 50 13.10 1.55 2.48
N LEU A 51 13.23 0.92 1.30
CA LEU A 51 12.91 -0.50 1.11
C LEU A 51 13.61 -1.41 2.14
N SER A 52 14.87 -1.13 2.49
CA SER A 52 15.64 -1.94 3.46
C SER A 52 15.03 -1.98 4.87
N GLN A 53 14.18 -1.00 5.23
CA GLN A 53 13.52 -0.95 6.54
C GLN A 53 12.33 -1.93 6.63
N ILE A 54 11.71 -2.26 5.49
CA ILE A 54 10.48 -3.06 5.44
C ILE A 54 10.73 -4.43 4.78
N LEU A 55 11.74 -4.53 3.90
CA LEU A 55 12.08 -5.76 3.16
C LEU A 55 12.17 -7.03 4.02
N PRO A 56 12.77 -7.02 5.24
CA PRO A 56 12.88 -8.23 6.05
C PRO A 56 11.57 -8.71 6.67
N LEU A 57 10.52 -7.89 6.64
CA LEU A 57 9.27 -8.12 7.36
C LEU A 57 8.28 -8.96 6.57
N VAL A 58 8.72 -10.11 6.08
CA VAL A 58 7.96 -10.99 5.16
C VAL A 58 6.64 -11.51 5.74
N ASN A 59 6.46 -11.44 7.06
CA ASN A 59 5.24 -11.84 7.76
C ASN A 59 4.22 -10.69 7.93
N LEU A 60 4.52 -9.48 7.44
CA LEU A 60 3.61 -8.33 7.56
C LEU A 60 2.30 -8.61 6.83
N LYS A 61 1.22 -8.41 7.58
CA LYS A 61 -0.16 -8.44 7.10
C LYS A 61 -0.69 -7.02 6.95
N TRP A 62 -0.44 -6.16 7.94
CA TRP A 62 -0.95 -4.79 7.96
C TRP A 62 0.18 -3.78 8.04
N LEU A 63 0.18 -2.83 7.11
CA LEU A 63 1.16 -1.76 7.03
C LEU A 63 0.42 -0.43 6.84
N LEU A 64 0.41 0.40 7.89
CA LEU A 64 -0.44 1.59 7.96
C LEU A 64 0.42 2.85 8.08
N PHE A 65 0.30 3.74 7.11
CA PHE A 65 1.03 5.01 6.98
C PHE A 65 0.08 6.22 6.85
N VAL A 66 -1.16 6.08 7.32
CA VAL A 66 -2.20 7.13 7.23
C VAL A 66 -1.67 8.46 7.77
N ARG A 67 -1.94 9.55 7.05
CA ARG A 67 -1.57 10.91 7.48
C ARG A 67 -0.07 11.06 7.77
N ASN A 68 0.72 10.81 6.73
CA ASN A 68 2.16 11.11 6.69
C ASN A 68 2.45 12.12 5.58
N GLN A 69 3.72 12.31 5.21
CA GLN A 69 4.16 13.25 4.18
C GLN A 69 4.86 12.53 3.02
N ILE A 70 4.55 11.25 2.81
CA ILE A 70 5.25 10.38 1.86
C ILE A 70 5.03 10.88 0.44
N LYS A 71 6.11 11.06 -0.31
CA LYS A 71 6.05 11.49 -1.72
C LYS A 71 6.21 10.34 -2.71
N GLU A 72 7.01 9.36 -2.34
CA GLU A 72 7.32 8.17 -3.11
C GLU A 72 7.28 6.97 -2.19
N PHE A 73 6.81 5.83 -2.71
CA PHE A 73 6.66 4.62 -1.93
C PHE A 73 7.33 3.44 -2.64
N PRO A 74 8.14 2.62 -1.93
CA PRO A 74 8.92 1.56 -2.54
C PRO A 74 8.03 0.38 -2.96
N LYS A 75 8.55 -0.47 -3.85
CA LYS A 75 7.90 -1.75 -4.18
C LYS A 75 7.95 -2.69 -2.98
N LEU A 76 6.83 -3.31 -2.67
CA LEU A 76 6.64 -4.26 -1.58
C LEU A 76 6.48 -5.71 -2.08
N GLN A 77 7.09 -6.04 -3.22
CA GLN A 77 6.94 -7.35 -3.88
C GLN A 77 7.30 -8.58 -3.04
N PHE A 78 7.94 -8.40 -1.89
CA PHE A 78 8.37 -9.45 -0.97
C PHE A 78 7.40 -9.66 0.21
N LEU A 79 6.45 -8.74 0.43
CA LEU A 79 5.46 -8.83 1.50
C LEU A 79 4.26 -9.66 1.01
N THR A 80 4.49 -10.95 0.78
CA THR A 80 3.48 -11.84 0.17
C THR A 80 2.25 -12.03 1.04
N GLU A 81 2.37 -11.83 2.35
CA GLU A 81 1.30 -11.98 3.35
C GLU A 81 0.50 -10.69 3.59
N LEU A 82 0.80 -9.60 2.87
CA LEU A 82 0.15 -8.31 3.08
C LEU A 82 -1.33 -8.36 2.68
N THR A 83 -2.21 -8.05 3.62
CA THR A 83 -3.67 -7.99 3.43
C THR A 83 -4.23 -6.58 3.56
N TRP A 84 -3.47 -5.65 4.14
CA TRP A 84 -3.86 -4.25 4.22
C TRP A 84 -2.65 -3.32 4.11
N LEU A 85 -2.69 -2.47 3.09
CA LEU A 85 -1.80 -1.33 2.92
C LEU A 85 -2.60 -0.03 2.94
N ASP A 86 -2.37 0.80 3.95
CA ASP A 86 -3.01 2.12 4.04
C ASP A 86 -1.98 3.23 3.87
N LEU A 87 -2.13 3.99 2.79
CA LEU A 87 -1.33 5.15 2.41
C LEU A 87 -2.19 6.42 2.34
N GLU A 88 -3.40 6.40 2.90
CA GLU A 88 -4.32 7.53 2.87
C GLU A 88 -3.69 8.81 3.44
N ALA A 89 -4.05 9.95 2.85
CA ALA A 89 -3.63 11.28 3.29
C ALA A 89 -2.10 11.44 3.34
N ASN A 90 -1.45 11.16 2.21
CA ASN A 90 -0.03 11.38 1.99
C ASN A 90 0.20 12.36 0.81
N ASN A 91 1.44 12.52 0.36
CA ASN A 91 1.81 13.38 -0.76
C ASN A 91 2.24 12.57 -2.00
N ILE A 92 1.74 11.34 -2.14
CA ILE A 92 2.17 10.40 -3.19
C ILE A 92 1.66 10.88 -4.54
N ARG A 93 2.58 11.07 -5.50
CA ARG A 93 2.24 11.52 -6.85
C ARG A 93 2.18 10.39 -7.88
N SER A 94 2.91 9.32 -7.62
CA SER A 94 2.94 8.11 -8.44
C SER A 94 3.30 6.91 -7.57
N LEU A 95 2.89 5.72 -8.01
CA LEU A 95 3.22 4.45 -7.39
C LEU A 95 4.00 3.58 -8.39
N PRO A 96 4.98 2.79 -7.92
CA PRO A 96 5.80 1.98 -8.80
C PRO A 96 5.00 0.83 -9.44
N LEU A 97 5.40 0.43 -10.67
CA LEU A 97 4.82 -0.74 -11.35
C LEU A 97 5.00 -2.02 -10.52
N ASN A 98 3.96 -2.85 -10.47
CA ASN A 98 3.88 -4.06 -9.64
C ASN A 98 4.18 -3.77 -8.16
N LEU A 99 3.52 -2.75 -7.57
CA LEU A 99 3.77 -2.28 -6.20
C LEU A 99 3.80 -3.44 -5.19
N LEU A 100 2.81 -4.32 -5.25
CA LEU A 100 2.59 -5.38 -4.25
C LEU A 100 3.14 -6.75 -4.67
N GLY A 101 3.69 -6.87 -5.88
CA GLY A 101 4.11 -8.17 -6.42
C GLY A 101 2.96 -9.18 -6.44
N THR A 102 3.25 -10.43 -6.04
CA THR A 102 2.26 -11.51 -5.96
C THR A 102 1.88 -11.76 -4.50
N LEU A 103 0.67 -11.36 -4.12
CA LEU A 103 0.14 -11.60 -2.77
C LEU A 103 -0.49 -12.99 -2.67
N SER A 104 -0.39 -13.61 -1.48
CA SER A 104 -1.02 -14.91 -1.19
C SER A 104 -2.53 -14.79 -0.96
N SER A 105 -2.98 -13.61 -0.53
CA SER A 105 -4.38 -13.32 -0.16
C SER A 105 -4.85 -11.98 -0.73
N ALA A 106 -6.17 -11.78 -0.75
CA ALA A 106 -6.76 -10.48 -1.10
C ALA A 106 -6.20 -9.37 -0.21
N CYS A 107 -6.04 -8.19 -0.80
CA CYS A 107 -5.47 -7.03 -0.11
C CYS A 107 -6.35 -5.80 -0.26
N GLU A 108 -6.50 -5.06 0.83
CA GLU A 108 -7.09 -3.73 0.86
C GLU A 108 -6.00 -2.68 0.70
N LEU A 109 -6.08 -1.90 -0.37
CA LEU A 109 -5.16 -0.82 -0.68
C LEU A 109 -5.88 0.52 -0.62
N TRP A 110 -5.56 1.34 0.37
CA TRP A 110 -6.16 2.67 0.51
C TRP A 110 -5.13 3.74 0.16
N ILE A 111 -5.42 4.55 -0.85
CA ILE A 111 -4.53 5.59 -1.39
C ILE A 111 -5.25 6.92 -1.56
N ASN A 112 -6.40 7.08 -0.90
CA ASN A 112 -7.18 8.33 -0.88
C ASN A 112 -6.32 9.51 -0.40
N ASP A 113 -6.76 10.72 -0.75
CA ASP A 113 -6.15 11.96 -0.26
C ASP A 113 -4.65 12.03 -0.57
N ASN A 114 -4.27 11.52 -1.74
CA ASN A 114 -2.95 11.70 -2.32
C ASN A 114 -3.06 12.46 -3.65
N PRO A 115 -2.11 13.35 -3.98
CA PRO A 115 -2.06 14.05 -5.26
C PRO A 115 -1.57 13.14 -6.40
N LEU A 116 -2.19 11.96 -6.57
CA LEU A 116 -1.86 11.00 -7.61
C LEU A 116 -2.25 11.58 -8.98
N ASN A 117 -1.26 11.76 -9.85
CA ASN A 117 -1.49 12.31 -11.19
C ASN A 117 -1.96 11.24 -12.18
N ASP A 118 -1.46 10.00 -12.04
CA ASP A 118 -1.86 8.84 -12.83
C ASP A 118 -1.43 7.55 -12.11
N VAL A 119 -2.24 6.49 -12.18
CA VAL A 119 -1.84 5.13 -11.77
C VAL A 119 -1.77 4.30 -13.03
N ALA A 120 -0.55 4.13 -13.52
CA ALA A 120 -0.29 3.43 -14.77
C ALA A 120 -0.89 2.02 -14.77
N ALA A 121 -1.29 1.57 -15.96
CA ALA A 121 -1.68 0.18 -16.19
C ALA A 121 -0.60 -0.78 -15.67
N GLY A 122 -0.95 -1.64 -14.72
CA GLY A 122 -0.01 -2.58 -14.10
C GLY A 122 0.68 -2.10 -12.82
N THR A 123 0.43 -0.88 -12.34
CA THR A 123 0.86 -0.49 -10.98
C THR A 123 0.33 -1.44 -9.91
N LEU A 124 -0.90 -1.93 -10.10
CA LEU A 124 -1.63 -2.79 -9.17
C LEU A 124 -1.78 -4.24 -9.66
N LEU A 125 -0.96 -4.68 -10.62
CA LEU A 125 -1.02 -6.07 -11.12
C LEU A 125 0.23 -6.85 -10.69
N PRO A 126 0.10 -8.15 -10.33
CA PRO A 126 -1.13 -8.93 -10.14
C PRO A 126 -1.70 -8.79 -8.70
N LEU A 127 -2.88 -8.18 -8.54
CA LEU A 127 -3.63 -8.25 -7.29
C LEU A 127 -4.54 -9.49 -7.24
N PRO A 128 -4.64 -10.22 -6.11
CA PRO A 128 -5.55 -11.35 -5.99
C PRO A 128 -7.02 -10.95 -6.09
N ASN A 129 -7.88 -11.90 -6.50
CA ASN A 129 -9.32 -11.72 -6.50
C ASN A 129 -9.81 -11.36 -5.09
N GLY A 130 -10.77 -10.44 -4.99
CA GLY A 130 -11.30 -9.92 -3.74
C GLY A 130 -10.53 -8.71 -3.20
N SER A 131 -9.40 -8.34 -3.81
CA SER A 131 -8.67 -7.13 -3.40
C SER A 131 -9.52 -5.88 -3.63
N GLN A 132 -9.41 -4.95 -2.68
CA GLN A 132 -10.14 -3.69 -2.67
C GLN A 132 -9.15 -2.54 -2.84
N ILE A 133 -9.52 -1.55 -3.64
CA ILE A 133 -8.74 -0.33 -3.82
C ILE A 133 -9.65 0.85 -3.50
N ARG A 134 -9.21 1.69 -2.56
CA ARG A 134 -9.86 2.97 -2.26
C ARG A 134 -9.02 4.11 -2.79
N THR A 135 -9.60 4.89 -3.69
CA THR A 135 -8.98 6.10 -4.23
C THR A 135 -10.06 7.16 -4.53
N ASN A 136 -9.81 8.40 -4.12
CA ASN A 136 -10.67 9.54 -4.41
C ASN A 136 -10.23 10.31 -5.66
N THR A 137 -9.07 9.98 -6.22
CA THR A 137 -8.62 10.54 -7.49
C THR A 137 -9.37 9.86 -8.62
N SER A 138 -9.69 10.61 -9.69
CA SER A 138 -10.31 10.10 -10.93
C SER A 138 -9.40 9.15 -11.72
N VAL A 139 -8.45 8.52 -11.03
CA VAL A 139 -7.44 7.64 -11.55
C VAL A 139 -8.14 6.45 -12.19
N PHE A 140 -8.02 6.39 -13.51
CA PHE A 140 -8.39 5.24 -14.29
C PHE A 140 -7.49 4.08 -13.88
N VAL A 141 -8.02 3.07 -13.19
CA VAL A 141 -7.28 1.82 -12.98
C VAL A 141 -7.36 1.05 -14.30
N TRP A 142 -6.32 1.23 -15.13
CA TRP A 142 -6.21 0.53 -16.40
C TRP A 142 -5.89 -0.94 -16.15
N ALA A 143 -6.93 -1.76 -16.25
CA ALA A 143 -6.81 -3.17 -16.52
C ALA A 143 -6.14 -3.34 -17.88
N ARG A 144 -4.97 -3.99 -17.94
CA ARG A 144 -4.28 -4.22 -19.20
C ARG A 144 -5.02 -5.31 -19.97
N ASP A 145 -5.89 -4.90 -20.89
CA ASP A 145 -6.12 -5.59 -22.16
C ASP A 145 -6.38 -4.53 -23.24
N GLU A 146 -5.95 -4.82 -24.47
CA GLU A 146 -5.61 -3.86 -25.53
C GLU A 146 -6.77 -3.01 -26.11
N ASP A 147 -7.99 -3.11 -25.62
CA ASP A 147 -9.12 -2.36 -26.20
C ASP A 147 -9.92 -1.58 -25.14
N GLU A 148 -9.84 -0.27 -25.31
CA GLU A 148 -10.71 0.76 -24.73
C GLU A 148 -10.66 1.02 -23.22
N ARG A 149 -10.62 2.31 -22.91
CA ARG A 149 -10.50 2.92 -21.59
C ARG A 149 -11.54 2.38 -20.60
N THR A 150 -11.09 1.66 -19.58
CA THR A 150 -11.90 1.41 -18.39
C THR A 150 -12.10 2.72 -17.62
N GLN A 151 -13.18 3.45 -17.92
CA GLN A 151 -13.71 4.44 -16.99
C GLN A 151 -14.22 3.71 -15.74
N LEU A 152 -13.66 4.06 -14.58
CA LEU A 152 -14.23 3.66 -13.30
C LEU A 152 -15.59 4.35 -13.12
N LEU A 153 -16.68 3.58 -13.26
CA LEU A 153 -17.99 4.01 -12.82
C LEU A 153 -18.13 3.67 -11.34
N GLY A 154 -18.00 4.68 -10.48
CA GLY A 154 -18.19 4.53 -9.04
C GLY A 154 -18.18 5.89 -8.34
N GLY A 155 -19.35 6.51 -8.22
CA GLY A 155 -19.53 7.66 -7.34
C GLY A 155 -19.44 7.22 -5.88
N SER A 156 -18.21 7.08 -5.36
CA SER A 156 -17.83 7.10 -3.92
C SER A 156 -16.41 6.58 -3.63
N GLY A 157 -15.56 6.30 -4.63
CA GLY A 157 -14.11 6.07 -4.40
C GLY A 157 -13.70 4.67 -3.94
N GLU A 158 -14.54 3.64 -4.10
CA GLU A 158 -14.21 2.23 -3.79
C GLU A 158 -14.28 1.33 -5.04
N CYS A 159 -13.29 0.43 -5.22
CA CYS A 159 -13.24 -0.53 -6.32
C CYS A 159 -12.87 -1.95 -5.83
N THR A 160 -13.62 -2.96 -6.25
CA THR A 160 -13.35 -4.39 -5.94
C THR A 160 -12.88 -5.16 -7.18
N ILE A 161 -11.77 -5.90 -7.07
CA ILE A 161 -11.30 -6.82 -8.12
C ILE A 161 -12.02 -8.16 -8.01
N ARG A 162 -12.86 -8.52 -8.99
CA ARG A 162 -13.69 -9.75 -8.90
C ARG A 162 -13.18 -10.96 -9.69
N THR A 163 -12.30 -10.82 -10.69
CA THR A 163 -11.82 -11.95 -11.52
C THR A 163 -10.44 -11.73 -12.17
N LYS A 164 -9.71 -12.82 -12.48
CA LYS A 164 -8.44 -12.84 -13.26
C LYS A 164 -8.58 -12.37 -14.73
N ARG A 165 -9.78 -12.02 -15.15
CA ARG A 165 -10.10 -11.33 -16.40
C ARG A 165 -10.97 -10.15 -16.00
N ILE A 166 -10.56 -8.93 -16.34
CA ILE A 166 -11.39 -7.76 -16.11
C ILE A 166 -12.55 -7.81 -17.12
N TRP A 167 -13.78 -7.96 -16.65
CA TRP A 167 -15.00 -7.86 -17.45
C TRP A 167 -15.71 -6.55 -17.10
N ILE A 168 -15.82 -5.66 -18.08
CA ILE A 168 -16.64 -4.44 -18.03
C ILE A 168 -17.94 -4.77 -18.77
N SER A 169 -19.08 -4.65 -18.10
CA SER A 169 -20.38 -4.90 -18.72
C SER A 169 -20.80 -3.75 -19.65
N SER A 170 -21.38 -4.10 -20.80
CA SER A 170 -21.92 -3.20 -21.81
C SER A 170 -23.34 -2.71 -21.48
N ARG A 171 -23.65 -1.42 -21.75
CA ARG A 171 -24.61 -0.98 -22.81
C ARG A 171 -24.97 0.52 -22.73
N LEU A 172 -24.72 1.19 -23.86
CA LEU A 172 -25.61 2.08 -24.63
C LEU A 172 -26.29 3.27 -23.92
N ARG A 173 -25.81 4.49 -24.17
CA ARG A 173 -26.27 5.36 -25.29
C ARG A 173 -25.25 6.46 -25.54
#